data_AF-A0A9X8ZY82-F1
#
_entry.id   AF-A0A9X8ZY82-F1
#
_cell.length_a   1.000
_cell.length_b   1.000
_cell.length_c   1.000
_cell.angle_alpha   90.00
_cell.angle_beta   90.00
_cell.angle_gamma   90.00
#
_symmetry.space_group_name_H-M   'P 1'
#
loop_
_entity.id
_entity.type
_entity.pdbx_description
1 polymer ?
#
loop_
_entity_poly.entity_id
_entity_poly.type
_entity_poly.pdbx_seq_one_letter_code
_entity_poly.pdbx_strand_id
1 'polypeptide(L)' 'RRFKGIFYNVQQTKLINLYGPTEATVDVTYYDCDLEKEAMIIPIGRPIDNTELYVLDQYQQVVPIGVAGELYLGGV' A
#
# COMPACT_ATOMS: atom_id res chain seq x y z
N ARG A 1 16.60 -1.72 -2.98
CA ARG A 1 17.25 -2.77 -3.80
C ARG A 1 17.95 -3.84 -2.95
N ARG A 2 18.94 -3.49 -2.10
CA ARG A 2 19.69 -4.45 -1.28
C ARG A 2 18.85 -5.28 -0.28
N PHE A 3 17.91 -4.64 0.41
CA PHE A 3 17.09 -5.30 1.46
C PHE A 3 16.28 -6.48 0.93
N LYS A 4 15.66 -6.32 -0.24
CA LYS A 4 14.79 -7.31 -0.89
C LYS A 4 15.54 -8.56 -1.39
N GLY A 5 16.71 -8.37 -1.99
CA GLY A 5 17.54 -9.47 -2.49
C GLY A 5 18.16 -10.32 -1.38
N ILE A 6 18.33 -9.77 -0.16
CA ILE A 6 18.82 -10.52 0.99
C ILE A 6 17.79 -11.58 1.43
N PHE A 7 16.51 -11.23 1.55
CA PHE A 7 15.52 -12.17 2.07
C PHE A 7 15.11 -13.23 1.05
N TYR A 8 15.00 -12.87 -0.23
CA TYR A 8 14.60 -13.85 -1.23
C TYR A 8 15.68 -14.90 -1.49
N ASN A 9 16.94 -14.48 -1.64
CA ASN A 9 18.02 -15.41 -2.00
C ASN A 9 18.40 -16.37 -0.86
N VAL A 10 17.98 -16.09 0.38
CA VAL A 10 18.33 -16.93 1.53
C VAL A 10 17.25 -17.99 1.81
N GLN A 11 15.96 -17.69 1.61
CA GLN A 11 14.87 -18.64 1.95
C GLN A 11 13.62 -18.60 1.03
N GLN A 12 13.67 -17.94 -0.13
CA GLN A 12 12.48 -17.65 -0.96
C GLN A 12 11.35 -16.91 -0.20
N THR A 13 11.72 -16.12 0.82
CA THR A 13 10.76 -15.38 1.64
C THR A 13 10.15 -14.22 0.86
N LYS A 14 8.83 -14.05 1.00
CA LYS A 14 8.11 -12.89 0.45
C LYS A 14 8.30 -11.66 1.34
N LEU A 15 8.50 -10.51 0.71
CA LEU A 15 8.53 -9.22 1.39
C LEU A 15 7.22 -8.48 1.10
N ILE A 16 6.46 -8.20 2.14
CA ILE A 16 5.19 -7.46 2.03
C ILE A 16 5.37 -6.12 2.74
N ASN A 17 5.03 -5.03 2.04
CA ASN A 17 4.91 -3.71 2.65
C ASN A 17 3.46 -3.53 3.09
N LEU A 18 3.24 -3.36 4.39
CA LEU A 18 1.92 -3.16 4.97
C LEU A 18 1.78 -1.71 5.42
N TYR A 19 0.57 -1.19 5.35
CA TYR A 19 0.24 0.13 5.87
C TYR A 19 -1.16 0.12 6.46
N GLY A 20 -1.27 0.65 7.67
CA GLY A 20 -2.52 1.13 8.22
C GLY A 20 -2.32 2.01 9.46
N PRO A 21 -3.26 2.93 9.71
CA PRO A 21 -3.30 3.70 10.95
C PRO A 21 -3.86 2.85 12.10
N THR A 22 -3.58 3.25 13.34
CA THR A 22 -4.09 2.56 14.55
C THR A 22 -5.62 2.50 14.57
N GLU A 23 -6.27 3.59 14.14
CA GLU A 23 -7.73 3.78 14.09
C GLU A 23 -8.44 2.79 13.16
N ALA A 24 -7.72 2.15 12.25
CA ALA A 24 -8.27 1.20 11.28
C ALA A 24 -7.71 -0.23 11.46
N THR A 25 -7.27 -0.58 12.67
CA THR A 25 -6.87 -1.94 13.07
C THR A 25 -5.62 -2.47 12.37
N VAL A 26 -4.50 -1.77 12.59
CA VAL A 26 -3.13 -2.17 12.21
C VAL A 26 -2.83 -1.99 10.72
N ASP A 27 -3.45 -2.78 9.85
CA ASP A 27 -3.14 -2.77 8.42
C ASP A 27 -4.42 -2.73 7.60
N VAL A 28 -4.43 -1.86 6.58
CA VAL A 28 -5.57 -1.68 5.66
C VAL A 28 -5.17 -1.84 4.19
N THR A 29 -3.87 -1.81 3.92
CA THR A 29 -3.32 -2.04 2.58
C THR A 29 -2.09 -2.93 2.63
N TYR A 30 -1.84 -3.60 1.51
CA TYR A 30 -0.61 -4.34 1.31
C TYR A 30 -0.07 -4.17 -0.10
N TYR A 31 1.25 -4.20 -0.20
CA TYR A 31 1.98 -4.30 -1.44
C TYR A 31 2.93 -5.50 -1.39
N ASP A 32 2.73 -6.45 -2.31
CA ASP A 32 3.71 -7.50 -2.56
C ASP A 32 4.93 -6.89 -3.24
N CYS A 33 6.05 -6.86 -2.52
CA CYS A 33 7.31 -6.43 -3.09
C CYS A 33 7.84 -7.56 -3.99
N ASP A 34 7.26 -7.69 -5.18
CA ASP A 34 7.64 -8.69 -6.19
C ASP A 34 8.99 -8.34 -6.82
N LEU A 35 9.93 -9.28 -6.81
CA LEU A 35 11.33 -9.10 -7.22
C LEU A 35 11.50 -8.64 -8.66
N GLU A 36 10.57 -9.00 -9.54
CA GLU A 36 10.62 -8.64 -10.95
C GLU A 36 10.24 -7.17 -11.20
N LYS A 37 9.52 -6.56 -10.25
CA LYS A 37 9.08 -5.17 -10.34
C LYS A 37 10.01 -4.26 -9.53
N GLU A 38 10.90 -3.57 -10.23
CA GLU A 38 11.63 -2.44 -9.67
C GLU A 38 10.74 -1.20 -9.64
N ALA A 39 10.20 -0.88 -8.46
CA ALA A 39 9.57 0.41 -8.22
C ALA A 39 10.60 1.39 -7.64
N MET A 40 10.67 2.63 -8.18
CA MET A 40 11.50 3.69 -7.59
C MET A 40 10.99 4.12 -6.22
N ILE A 41 9.68 4.00 -5.99
CA ILE A 41 8.99 4.29 -4.73
C ILE A 41 8.21 3.02 -4.36
N ILE A 42 8.33 2.55 -3.11
CA ILE A 42 7.53 1.41 -2.63
C ILE A 42 6.14 1.93 -2.24
N PRO A 43 5.06 1.51 -2.93
CA PRO A 43 3.72 1.97 -2.61
C PRO A 43 3.18 1.25 -1.35
N ILE A 44 2.12 1.80 -0.77
CA ILE A 44 1.31 1.12 0.27
C ILE A 44 0.42 0.02 -0.33
N GLY A 45 0.24 0.04 -1.65
CA GLY A 45 -0.39 -1.04 -2.40
C GLY A 45 -1.89 -0.88 -2.53
N ARG A 46 -2.63 -1.98 -2.31
CA ARG A 46 -4.08 -2.06 -2.51
C ARG A 46 -4.80 -2.41 -1.20
N PRO A 47 -6.09 -2.06 -1.07
CA PRO A 47 -6.90 -2.46 0.08
C PRO A 47 -6.83 -3.97 0.33
N ILE A 48 -6.86 -4.34 1.61
CA ILE A 48 -7.25 -5.69 2.03
C ILE A 48 -8.76 -5.88 1.85
N ASP A 49 -9.23 -7.12 2.04
CA ASP A 49 -10.64 -7.44 1.90
C ASP A 49 -11.53 -6.57 2.80
N ASN A 50 -12.73 -6.26 2.31
CA ASN A 50 -13.74 -5.43 2.97
C ASN A 50 -13.28 -4.00 3.34
N THR A 51 -12.14 -3.54 2.84
CA THR A 51 -11.65 -2.18 3.03
C THR A 51 -11.71 -1.38 1.73
N GLU A 52 -12.14 -0.13 1.82
CA GLU A 52 -12.19 0.81 0.70
C GLU A 52 -11.20 1.96 0.95
N LEU A 53 -10.54 2.41 -0.12
CA LEU A 53 -9.62 3.55 -0.08
C LEU A 53 -10.09 4.63 -1.04
N TYR A 54 -10.09 5.87 -0.55
CA TYR A 54 -10.42 7.05 -1.34
C TYR A 54 -9.31 8.08 -1.19
N VAL A 55 -8.92 8.73 -2.28
CA VAL A 55 -8.05 9.91 -2.24
C VAL A 55 -8.92 11.12 -2.56
N LEU A 56 -9.14 11.97 -1.57
CA LEU A 56 -10.11 13.06 -1.63
C LEU A 56 -9.44 14.43 -1.66
N ASP A 57 -10.10 15.39 -2.29
CA ASP A 57 -9.76 16.81 -2.18
C ASP A 57 -10.44 17.47 -0.96
N GLN A 58 -10.18 18.77 -0.77
CA GLN A 58 -10.76 19.57 0.32
C GLN A 58 -12.30 19.69 0.28
N TYR A 59 -12.93 19.34 -0.83
CA TYR A 59 -14.38 19.34 -1.02
C TYR A 59 -14.97 17.92 -0.94
N GLN A 60 -14.19 16.95 -0.44
CA GLN A 60 -14.56 15.54 -0.28
C GLN A 60 -14.88 14.85 -1.62
N GLN A 61 -14.29 15.29 -2.72
CA GLN A 61 -14.43 14.66 -4.04
C GLN A 61 -13.21 13.79 -4.35
N VAL A 62 -13.42 12.67 -5.05
CA VAL A 62 -12.32 11.78 -5.47
C VAL A 62 -11.44 12.48 -6.50
N VAL A 63 -10.13 12.48 -6.25
CA VAL A 63 -9.16 13.09 -7.17
C VAL A 63 -8.81 12.17 -8.34
N PRO A 64 -8.44 12.71 -9.52
CA PRO A 64 -7.96 11.92 -10.65
C PRO A 64 -6.66 11.16 -10.35
N ILE A 65 -6.37 10.11 -11.14
CA ILE A 65 -5.13 9.34 -11.05
C ILE A 65 -3.91 10.27 -11.18
N GLY A 66 -2.97 10.16 -10.24
CA GLY A 66 -1.73 10.92 -10.21
C GLY A 66 -1.84 12.30 -9.54
N VAL A 67 -3.04 12.73 -9.17
CA VAL A 67 -3.24 13.96 -8.38
C VAL A 67 -3.18 13.60 -6.90
N ALA A 68 -2.47 14.41 -6.11
CA ALA A 68 -2.38 14.22 -4.67
C ALA A 68 -3.66 14.68 -3.96
N GLY A 69 -4.04 13.97 -2.91
CA GLY A 69 -5.15 14.30 -2.01
C GLY A 69 -4.98 13.61 -0.66
N GLU A 70 -5.97 13.76 0.22
CA GLU A 70 -5.97 13.11 1.53
C GLU A 70 -6.54 11.69 1.43
N LEU A 71 -5.91 10.74 2.12
CA LEU A 71 -6.31 9.34 2.10
C LEU A 71 -7.41 9.09 3.14
N TYR A 72 -8.56 8.58 2.69
CA TYR A 72 -9.70 8.17 3.50
C TYR A 72 -9.91 6.67 3.40
N LEU A 73 -10.37 6.09 4.50
CA LEU A 73 -10.66 4.66 4.65
C LEU A 73 -12.17 4.46 4.85
N GLY A 74 -12.74 3.48 4.17
CA GLY A 74 -14.11 3.00 4.32
C GLY A 74 -14.16 1.47 4.31
N GLY A 75 -15.35 0.88 4.30
CA GLY A 75 -15.51 -0.59 4.31
C GLY A 75 -16.60 -1.08 5.26
N VAL A 76 -16.70 -2.41 5.41
CA VAL A 76 -17.77 -3.11 6.15
C VAL A 76 -17.20 -4.08 7.18
#